data_AF-A0AAD7Q152-F1
#
_entry.id   AF-A0AAD7Q152-F1
#
_cell.length_a   1.000
_cell.length_b   1.000
_cell.length_c   1.000
_cell.angle_alpha   90.00
_cell.angle_beta   90.00
_cell.angle_gamma   90.00
#
_symmetry.space_group_name_H-M   'P 1'
#
loop_
_entity.id
_entity.type
_entity.pdbx_description
1 polymer ?
#
loop_
_entity_poly.entity_id
_entity_poly.type
_entity_poly.pdbx_seq_one_letter_code
_entity_poly.pdbx_strand_id
1 'polypeptide(L)'
;MAFGYGKEGKELIYWDAKEQAVAAEWVDVEDHHFEPPALKLIHELVTKPKKGSAPDVGVVAEAEAKLGKILDVYEAVLAKFKYSASDKYTIVDVLRLPNLHTLMETEAKKLIESQV
;
A
#
# COMPACT_ATOMS: atom_id res chain seq x y z
N MET A 1 -16.49 12.76 8.76
CA MET A 1 -15.50 12.02 9.58
C MET A 1 -16.02 10.62 9.79
N ALA A 2 -15.17 9.59 9.69
CA ALA A 2 -15.55 8.17 9.69
C ALA A 2 -16.46 7.76 10.87
N PHE A 3 -16.27 8.37 12.05
CA PHE A 3 -17.10 8.17 13.24
C PHE A 3 -18.57 8.58 13.08
N GLY A 4 -18.89 9.53 12.18
CA GLY A 4 -20.26 10.02 11.98
C GLY A 4 -21.18 9.04 11.23
N TYR A 5 -20.61 7.99 10.63
CA TYR A 5 -21.35 7.00 9.83
C TYR A 5 -21.09 5.55 10.28
N GLY A 6 -20.38 5.35 11.40
CA GLY A 6 -20.00 4.05 11.95
C GLY A 6 -21.08 3.43 12.86
N LYS A 7 -21.08 2.08 12.94
CA LYS A 7 -21.70 1.29 14.03
C LYS A 7 -20.65 0.38 14.64
N GLU A 8 -20.33 0.62 15.91
CA GLU A 8 -19.21 -0.03 16.61
C GLU A 8 -19.14 -1.54 16.34
N GLY A 9 -17.96 -1.99 15.93
CA GLY A 9 -17.68 -3.41 15.62
C GLY A 9 -17.87 -3.80 14.16
N LYS A 10 -18.28 -2.88 13.28
CA LYS A 10 -18.39 -3.13 11.82
C LYS A 10 -17.49 -2.26 10.96
N GLU A 11 -16.72 -1.37 11.57
CA GLU A 11 -15.94 -0.36 10.86
C GLU A 11 -14.47 -0.70 10.75
N LEU A 12 -13.87 -0.09 9.73
CA LEU A 12 -12.45 -0.13 9.38
C LEU A 12 -11.59 0.82 10.23
N ILE A 13 -12.13 1.30 11.35
CA ILE A 13 -11.49 2.24 12.27
C ILE A 13 -11.55 1.70 13.71
N TYR A 14 -10.82 2.35 14.60
CA TYR A 14 -10.87 2.15 16.03
C TYR A 14 -11.64 3.27 16.72
N TRP A 15 -12.42 2.88 17.72
CA TRP A 15 -13.08 3.82 18.63
C TRP A 15 -12.16 4.20 19.80
N ASP A 16 -11.22 3.34 20.17
CA ASP A 16 -10.15 3.69 21.08
C ASP A 16 -9.16 4.65 20.40
N ALA A 17 -8.84 5.75 21.09
CA ALA A 17 -8.02 6.81 20.52
C ALA A 17 -6.57 6.38 20.29
N LYS A 18 -6.00 5.49 21.11
CA LYS A 18 -4.61 5.03 20.95
C LYS A 18 -4.49 4.07 19.79
N GLU A 19 -5.41 3.11 19.70
CA GLU A 19 -5.46 2.20 18.55
C GLU A 19 -5.73 2.96 17.24
N GLN A 20 -6.60 3.97 17.28
CA GLN A 20 -6.86 4.82 16.12
C GLN A 20 -5.64 5.65 15.72
N ALA A 21 -4.83 6.11 16.68
CA ALA A 21 -3.59 6.82 16.37
C ALA A 21 -2.58 5.92 15.66
N VAL A 22 -2.43 4.66 16.07
CA VAL A 22 -1.58 3.67 15.37
C VAL A 22 -2.10 3.42 13.95
N ALA A 23 -3.41 3.25 13.78
CA ALA A 23 -3.99 3.09 12.45
C ALA A 23 -3.75 4.33 11.56
N ALA A 24 -3.85 5.54 12.12
CA ALA A 24 -3.58 6.78 11.40
C ALA A 24 -2.10 6.92 11.00
N GLU A 25 -1.16 6.53 11.86
CA GLU A 25 0.27 6.49 11.51
C GLU A 25 0.52 5.58 10.31
N TRP A 26 -0.15 4.43 10.26
CA TRP A 26 -0.06 3.53 9.12
C TRP A 26 -0.73 4.06 7.84
N VAL A 27 -1.74 4.93 7.96
CA VAL A 27 -2.26 5.68 6.81
C VAL A 27 -1.19 6.65 6.30
N ASP A 28 -0.51 7.38 7.18
CA ASP A 28 0.58 8.27 6.79
C ASP A 28 1.73 7.52 6.11
N VAL A 29 2.04 6.31 6.58
CA VAL A 29 3.03 5.43 5.94
C VAL A 29 2.58 5.03 4.53
N GLU A 30 1.30 4.71 4.34
CA GLU A 30 0.75 4.39 3.02
C GLU A 30 0.90 5.59 2.08
N ASP A 31 0.40 6.76 2.48
CA ASP A 31 0.40 8.00 1.69
C ASP A 31 1.81 8.48 1.32
N HIS A 32 2.78 8.40 2.24
CA HIS A 32 4.10 9.01 2.05
C HIS A 32 5.19 8.04 1.61
N HIS A 33 5.02 6.74 1.86
CA HIS A 33 6.08 5.75 1.61
C HIS A 33 5.67 4.67 0.62
N PHE A 34 4.39 4.26 0.57
CA PHE A 34 3.92 3.24 -0.35
C PHE A 34 3.35 3.83 -1.65
N GLU A 35 2.41 4.76 -1.54
CA GLU A 35 1.69 5.33 -2.69
C GLU A 35 2.64 5.99 -3.70
N PRO A 36 3.62 6.84 -3.32
CA PRO A 36 4.44 7.55 -4.28
C PRO A 36 5.25 6.63 -5.23
N PRO A 37 6.01 5.62 -4.75
CA PRO A 37 6.69 4.69 -5.65
C PRO A 37 5.71 3.79 -6.42
N ALA A 38 4.58 3.38 -5.83
CA ALA A 38 3.57 2.58 -6.51
C ALA A 38 2.95 3.33 -7.70
N LEU A 39 2.53 4.59 -7.50
CA LEU A 39 1.98 5.43 -8.58
C LEU A 39 3.02 5.71 -9.67
N LYS A 40 4.30 5.88 -9.31
CA LYS A 40 5.39 6.03 -10.29
C LYS A 40 5.50 4.80 -11.19
N LEU A 41 5.44 3.60 -10.60
CA LEU A 41 5.43 2.34 -11.36
C LEU A 41 4.18 2.19 -12.23
N ILE A 42 2.99 2.48 -11.70
CA ILE A 42 1.74 2.45 -12.48
C ILE A 42 1.82 3.44 -13.66
N HIS A 43 2.41 4.61 -13.46
CA HIS A 43 2.60 5.58 -14.52
C HIS A 43 3.49 5.03 -15.64
N GLU A 44 4.67 4.51 -15.29
CA GLU A 44 5.65 3.99 -16.24
C GLU A 44 5.18 2.71 -16.93
N LEU A 45 4.61 1.76 -16.19
CA LEU A 45 4.32 0.41 -16.67
C LEU A 45 2.91 0.26 -17.26
N VAL A 46 1.97 1.14 -16.89
CA VAL A 46 0.57 1.06 -17.35
C VAL A 46 0.19 2.28 -18.15
N THR A 47 0.39 3.48 -17.60
CA THR A 47 -0.14 4.72 -18.20
C THR A 47 0.62 5.10 -19.46
N LYS A 48 1.96 5.07 -19.45
CA LYS A 48 2.79 5.40 -20.62
C LYS A 48 2.58 4.43 -21.78
N PRO A 49 2.62 3.09 -21.59
CA PRO A 49 2.35 2.14 -22.67
C PRO A 49 0.95 2.32 -23.28
N LYS A 50 -0.09 2.56 -22.46
CA LYS A 50 -1.44 2.87 -22.96
C LYS A 50 -1.51 4.15 -23.81
N LYS A 51 -0.58 5.07 -23.61
CA LYS A 51 -0.43 6.32 -24.39
C LYS A 51 0.59 6.21 -25.53
N GLY A 52 1.14 5.02 -25.79
CA GLY A 52 2.13 4.78 -26.85
C GLY A 52 3.57 5.22 -26.53
N SER A 53 3.86 5.53 -25.27
CA SER A 53 5.22 5.86 -24.80
C SER A 53 5.88 4.66 -24.13
N ALA A 54 7.18 4.46 -24.34
CA ALA A 54 7.93 3.42 -23.66
C ALA A 54 8.18 3.78 -22.18
N PRO A 55 8.22 2.79 -21.26
CA PRO A 55 8.64 3.00 -19.88
C PRO A 55 10.10 3.48 -19.80
N ASP A 56 10.39 4.35 -18.84
CA ASP A 56 11.76 4.72 -18.48
C ASP A 56 12.33 3.70 -17.49
N VAL A 57 13.30 2.91 -17.95
CA VAL A 57 13.90 1.82 -17.16
C VAL A 57 14.59 2.33 -15.89
N GLY A 58 15.21 3.51 -15.93
CA GLY A 58 15.87 4.09 -14.77
C GLY A 58 14.85 4.51 -13.70
N VAL A 59 13.73 5.09 -14.15
CA VAL A 59 12.62 5.47 -13.26
C VAL A 59 11.95 4.24 -12.63
N VAL A 60 11.72 3.20 -13.44
CA VAL A 60 11.15 1.92 -12.95
C VAL A 60 12.04 1.30 -11.89
N ALA A 61 13.35 1.15 -12.17
CA ALA A 61 14.28 0.54 -11.22
C ALA A 61 14.37 1.32 -9.89
N GLU A 62 14.38 2.66 -9.96
CA GLU A 62 14.38 3.51 -8.76
C GLU A 62 13.09 3.32 -7.93
N ALA A 63 11.95 3.23 -8.60
CA ALA A 63 10.65 3.05 -7.95
C ALA A 63 10.49 1.65 -7.35
N GLU A 64 10.92 0.60 -8.06
CA GLU A 64 10.97 -0.78 -7.55
C GLU A 64 11.86 -0.88 -6.31
N ALA A 65 13.04 -0.26 -6.32
CA ALA A 65 13.93 -0.26 -5.16
C ALA A 65 13.33 0.45 -3.94
N LYS A 66 12.55 1.53 -4.14
CA LYS A 66 11.83 2.21 -3.06
C LYS A 66 10.65 1.40 -2.56
N LEU A 67 9.88 0.82 -3.48
CA LEU A 67 8.74 -0.02 -3.16
C LEU A 67 9.15 -1.29 -2.40
N GLY A 68 10.25 -1.94 -2.80
CA GLY A 68 10.79 -3.11 -2.11
C GLY A 68 11.10 -2.82 -0.63
N LYS A 69 11.74 -1.69 -0.33
CA LYS A 69 12.06 -1.33 1.07
C LYS A 69 10.83 -1.15 1.95
N ILE A 70 9.75 -0.60 1.42
CA ILE A 70 8.51 -0.44 2.20
C ILE A 70 7.76 -1.78 2.31
N LEU A 71 7.84 -2.64 1.30
CA LEU A 71 7.33 -4.00 1.37
C LEU A 71 8.06 -4.82 2.45
N ASP A 72 9.38 -4.67 2.61
CA ASP A 72 10.14 -5.36 3.66
C ASP A 72 9.62 -4.96 5.07
N VAL A 73 9.22 -3.71 5.24
CA VAL A 73 8.61 -3.22 6.48
C VAL A 73 7.23 -3.84 6.70
N TYR A 74 6.42 -3.97 5.64
CA TYR A 74 5.13 -4.65 5.72
C TYR A 74 5.30 -6.13 6.07
N GLU A 75 6.28 -6.84 5.51
CA GLU A 75 6.56 -8.24 5.84
C GLU A 75 6.89 -8.39 7.34
N ALA A 76 7.77 -7.54 7.87
CA ALA A 76 8.13 -7.56 9.29
C ALA A 76 6.95 -7.25 10.23
N VAL A 77 5.96 -6.51 9.74
CA VAL A 77 4.75 -6.14 10.49
C VAL A 77 3.71 -7.26 10.42
N LEU A 78 3.51 -7.85 9.25
CA LEU A 78 2.63 -9.01 9.04
C LEU A 78 3.15 -10.27 9.74
N ALA A 79 4.45 -10.35 10.01
CA ALA A 79 5.02 -11.40 10.87
C ALA A 79 4.59 -11.27 12.34
N LYS A 80 4.18 -10.08 12.78
CA LYS A 80 3.78 -9.79 14.16
C LYS A 80 2.27 -9.71 14.34
N PHE A 81 1.57 -9.22 13.33
CA PHE A 81 0.13 -8.95 13.36
C PHE A 81 -0.55 -9.60 12.18
N LYS A 82 -1.79 -10.06 12.37
CA LYS A 82 -2.56 -10.66 11.28
C LYS A 82 -2.83 -9.69 10.11
N TYR A 83 -2.90 -8.39 10.40
CA TYR A 83 -3.08 -7.32 9.43
C TYR A 83 -2.05 -6.21 9.66
N SER A 84 -2.07 -5.17 8.83
CA SER A 84 -0.92 -4.29 8.63
C SER A 84 -0.65 -3.29 9.74
N ALA A 85 -1.49 -3.24 10.77
CA ALA A 85 -1.32 -2.39 11.94
C ALA A 85 -1.75 -3.07 13.25
N SER A 86 -2.39 -4.24 13.16
CA SER A 86 -3.07 -4.91 14.27
C SER A 86 -3.62 -6.28 13.86
N ASP A 87 -4.27 -6.98 14.78
CA ASP A 87 -5.04 -8.20 14.47
C ASP A 87 -6.46 -7.93 13.93
N LYS A 88 -6.84 -6.67 13.74
CA LYS A 88 -8.11 -6.24 13.13
C LYS A 88 -7.86 -5.74 11.70
N TYR A 89 -8.76 -6.09 10.79
CA TYR A 89 -8.79 -5.51 9.45
C TYR A 89 -9.27 -4.06 9.52
N THR A 90 -8.51 -3.13 8.94
CA THR A 90 -8.76 -1.68 9.03
C THR A 90 -8.64 -0.98 7.68
N ILE A 91 -8.82 0.34 7.66
CA ILE A 91 -8.72 1.17 6.47
C ILE A 91 -7.33 1.06 5.83
N VAL A 92 -6.29 0.89 6.64
CA VAL A 92 -4.89 0.71 6.24
C VAL A 92 -4.72 -0.47 5.27
N ASP A 93 -5.49 -1.53 5.46
CA ASP A 93 -5.43 -2.73 4.61
C ASP A 93 -6.18 -2.54 3.28
N VAL A 94 -7.14 -1.61 3.24
CA VAL A 94 -7.95 -1.31 2.04
C VAL A 94 -7.22 -0.32 1.13
N LEU A 95 -6.58 0.72 1.70
CA LEU A 95 -6.03 1.85 0.94
C LEU A 95 -5.07 1.43 -0.17
N ARG A 96 -4.21 0.45 0.10
CA ARG A 96 -3.22 -0.03 -0.87
C ARG A 96 -3.77 -0.95 -1.96
N LEU A 97 -4.98 -1.51 -1.80
CA LEU A 97 -5.51 -2.55 -2.70
C LEU A 97 -5.60 -2.13 -4.16
N PRO A 98 -6.08 -0.92 -4.52
CA PRO A 98 -6.17 -0.51 -5.93
C PRO A 98 -4.80 -0.47 -6.62
N ASN A 99 -3.79 0.04 -5.90
CA ASN A 99 -2.43 0.14 -6.42
C ASN A 99 -1.78 -1.25 -6.53
N LEU A 100 -1.91 -2.10 -5.51
CA LEU A 100 -1.42 -3.48 -5.56
C LEU A 100 -2.08 -4.27 -6.69
N HIS A 101 -3.41 -4.22 -6.81
CA HIS A 101 -4.13 -4.90 -7.89
C HIS A 101 -3.60 -4.50 -9.27
N THR A 102 -3.40 -3.20 -9.49
CA THR A 102 -2.87 -2.68 -10.75
C THR A 102 -1.44 -3.16 -10.99
N LEU A 103 -0.57 -3.14 -9.98
CA LEU A 103 0.82 -3.57 -10.10
C LEU A 103 0.96 -5.08 -10.34
N MET A 104 0.07 -5.90 -9.78
CA MET A 104 0.03 -7.34 -10.02
C MET A 104 -0.25 -7.72 -11.48
N GLU A 105 -0.85 -6.81 -12.25
CA GLU A 105 -1.04 -6.96 -13.70
C GLU A 105 0.18 -6.54 -14.54
N THR A 106 1.30 -6.17 -13.89
CA THR A 106 2.53 -5.72 -14.55
C THR A 106 3.72 -6.61 -14.22
N GLU A 107 4.90 -6.31 -14.78
CA GLU A 107 6.15 -6.99 -14.42
C GLU A 107 6.57 -6.75 -12.95
N ALA A 108 6.08 -5.68 -12.32
CA ALA A 108 6.34 -5.37 -10.91
C ALA A 108 5.73 -6.41 -9.95
N LYS A 109 4.83 -7.30 -10.43
CA LYS A 109 4.29 -8.39 -9.62
C LYS A 109 5.37 -9.28 -8.99
N LYS A 110 6.51 -9.46 -9.65
CA LYS A 110 7.63 -10.29 -9.13
C LYS A 110 8.19 -9.73 -7.82
N LEU A 111 8.25 -8.40 -7.72
CA LEU A 111 8.67 -7.72 -6.50
C LEU A 111 7.67 -7.94 -5.37
N ILE A 112 6.37 -7.88 -5.68
CA ILE A 112 5.29 -8.06 -4.69
C ILE A 112 5.24 -9.53 -4.23
N GLU A 113 5.30 -10.48 -5.16
CA GLU A 113 5.27 -11.92 -4.87
C GLU A 113 6.51 -12.40 -4.11
N SER A 114 7.66 -11.73 -4.26
CA SER A 114 8.88 -12.11 -3.52
C SER A 114 8.83 -11.81 -2.01
N GLN A 115 7.79 -11.11 -1.55
CA GLN A 115 7.64 -10.58 -0.20
C GLN A 115 6.46 -11.23 0.55
N VAL A 116 5.89 -12.31 -0.01
CA VAL A 116 4.75 -13.08 0.53
C VAL A 116 5.16 -14.52 0.81
#